data_AF-A0A522C5E0-F1
#
_entry.id   AF-A0A522C5E0-F1
#
_cell.length_a   1.000
_cell.length_b   1.000
_cell.length_c   1.000
_cell.angle_alpha   90.00
_cell.angle_beta   90.00
_cell.angle_gamma   90.00
#
_symmetry.space_group_name_H-M   'P 1'
#
loop_
_entity.id
_entity.type
_entity.pdbx_description
1 polymer ?
#
loop_
_entity_poly.entity_id
_entity_poly.type
_entity_poly.pdbx_seq_one_letter_code
_entity_poly.pdbx_strand_id
1 'polypeptide(L)'
;MARYVDVHPVDPQPRVIAQTVALLHDGGLIAYPTDSCYALGFALDNPHGADRIRTIRHLDDKHDFTLVCSDFAQLGQFVHLDNAAFRSIKAATPGPYTFILTATKEVPRRLAHPRKKTVGVRIPDHPVVKALLRELGKPLV
;
A
#
# COMPACT_ATOMS: atom_id res chain seq x y z
N MET A 1 -5.52 22.46 2.35
CA MET A 1 -6.92 21.99 2.38
C MET A 1 -6.99 20.68 1.60
N ALA A 2 -7.73 19.67 2.09
CA ALA A 2 -7.85 18.40 1.37
C ALA A 2 -8.77 18.56 0.15
N ARG A 3 -8.41 17.93 -0.97
CA ARG A 3 -9.25 17.87 -2.18
C ARG A 3 -10.13 16.62 -2.10
N TYR A 4 -11.43 16.79 -2.25
CA TYR A 4 -12.35 15.67 -2.43
C TYR A 4 -12.36 15.24 -3.91
N VAL A 5 -12.31 13.94 -4.14
CA VAL A 5 -12.29 13.33 -5.47
C VAL A 5 -13.34 12.23 -5.47
N ASP A 6 -14.41 12.42 -6.25
CA ASP A 6 -15.46 11.42 -6.39
C ASP A 6 -15.03 10.33 -7.38
N VAL A 7 -15.12 9.08 -6.95
CA VAL A 7 -14.71 7.90 -7.73
C VAL A 7 -15.80 6.84 -7.58
N HIS A 8 -16.31 6.34 -8.70
CA HIS A 8 -17.30 5.27 -8.63
C HIS A 8 -16.66 3.98 -8.06
N PRO A 9 -17.26 3.34 -7.05
CA PRO A 9 -16.61 2.26 -6.29
C PRO A 9 -16.44 0.96 -7.08
N VAL A 10 -17.31 0.70 -8.05
CA VAL A 10 -17.29 -0.50 -8.91
C VAL A 10 -16.57 -0.27 -10.24
N ASP A 11 -16.92 0.80 -10.96
CA ASP A 11 -16.30 1.20 -12.24
C ASP A 11 -15.53 2.54 -12.11
N PRO A 12 -14.33 2.55 -11.52
CA PRO A 12 -13.58 3.78 -11.27
C PRO A 12 -13.14 4.46 -12.57
N GLN A 13 -13.45 5.75 -12.70
CA GLN A 13 -13.19 6.49 -13.93
C GLN A 13 -11.68 6.65 -14.19
N PRO A 14 -11.14 6.19 -15.34
CA PRO A 14 -9.69 6.22 -15.60
C PRO A 14 -9.06 7.60 -15.47
N ARG A 15 -9.74 8.65 -15.94
CA ARG A 15 -9.27 10.04 -15.83
C ARG A 15 -9.06 10.47 -14.37
N VAL A 16 -9.95 10.07 -13.49
CA VAL A 16 -9.91 10.46 -12.06
C VAL A 16 -8.81 9.68 -11.33
N ILE A 17 -8.64 8.41 -11.67
CA ILE A 17 -7.54 7.58 -11.18
C ILE A 17 -6.19 8.17 -11.61
N ALA A 18 -6.01 8.50 -12.89
CA ALA A 18 -4.79 9.12 -13.41
C ALA A 18 -4.45 10.45 -12.71
N GLN A 19 -5.46 11.31 -12.47
CA GLN A 19 -5.27 12.54 -11.70
C GLN A 19 -4.85 12.28 -10.26
N THR A 20 -5.39 11.22 -9.63
CA THR A 20 -5.05 10.85 -8.27
C THR A 20 -3.62 10.29 -8.19
N VAL A 21 -3.21 9.51 -9.18
CA VAL A 21 -1.83 9.00 -9.29
C VAL A 21 -0.83 10.12 -9.58
N ALA A 22 -1.17 11.12 -10.40
CA ALA A 22 -0.34 12.31 -10.58
C ALA A 22 -0.09 13.03 -9.24
N LEU A 23 -1.12 13.20 -8.40
CA LEU A 23 -0.95 13.77 -7.06
C LEU A 23 -0.02 12.92 -6.17
N LEU A 24 -0.08 11.60 -6.28
CA LEU A 24 0.82 10.70 -5.55
C LEU A 24 2.28 10.86 -6.00
N HIS A 25 2.52 10.98 -7.31
CA HIS A 25 3.84 11.26 -7.87
C HIS A 25 4.40 12.61 -7.40
N ASP A 26 3.54 13.62 -7.22
CA ASP A 26 3.91 14.94 -6.69
C ASP A 26 4.11 14.94 -5.15
N GLY A 27 4.22 13.77 -4.52
CA GLY A 27 4.44 13.64 -3.07
C GLY A 27 3.16 13.79 -2.23
N GLY A 28 2.00 13.64 -2.87
CA GLY A 28 0.69 13.65 -2.22
C GLY A 28 0.47 12.49 -1.25
N LEU A 29 -0.54 12.66 -0.40
CA LEU A 29 -1.08 11.65 0.51
C LEU A 29 -2.58 11.61 0.27
N ILE A 30 -3.13 10.41 0.07
CA ILE A 30 -4.55 10.20 -0.20
C ILE A 30 -5.20 9.40 0.94
N ALA A 31 -6.51 9.59 1.12
CA ALA A 31 -7.36 8.64 1.83
C ALA A 31 -8.20 7.92 0.77
N TYR A 32 -8.22 6.58 0.78
CA TYR A 32 -8.86 5.79 -0.27
C TYR A 32 -9.58 4.56 0.29
N PRO A 33 -10.69 4.11 -0.33
CA PRO A 33 -11.44 2.95 0.14
C PRO A 33 -10.71 1.65 -0.19
N THR A 34 -10.73 0.71 0.75
CA THR A 34 -10.30 -0.69 0.54
C THR A 34 -11.46 -1.64 0.86
N ASP A 35 -11.26 -2.92 0.60
CA ASP A 35 -12.19 -4.00 0.94
C ASP A 35 -12.39 -4.23 2.45
N SER A 36 -11.69 -3.48 3.33
CA SER A 36 -11.87 -3.54 4.78
C SER A 36 -12.34 -2.23 5.40
N CYS A 37 -11.70 -1.12 5.03
CA CYS A 37 -11.91 0.23 5.56
C CYS A 37 -11.25 1.25 4.63
N TYR A 38 -11.36 2.54 4.94
CA TYR A 38 -10.47 3.54 4.33
C TYR A 38 -9.03 3.38 4.84
N ALA A 39 -8.07 3.61 3.95
CA ALA A 39 -6.65 3.64 4.25
C ALA A 39 -6.05 5.00 3.87
N LEU A 40 -4.94 5.36 4.52
CA LEU A 40 -4.07 6.43 4.05
C LEU A 40 -3.01 5.82 3.14
N GLY A 41 -2.66 6.54 2.07
CA GLY A 41 -1.78 6.02 1.03
C GLY A 41 -0.85 7.09 0.48
N PHE A 42 0.42 6.73 0.28
CA PHE A 42 1.37 7.52 -0.49
C PHE A 42 2.20 6.64 -1.44
N ALA A 43 2.87 7.25 -2.42
CA ALA A 43 3.76 6.53 -3.32
C ALA A 43 5.06 6.10 -2.61
N LEU A 44 5.53 4.88 -2.86
CA LEU A 44 6.71 4.30 -2.20
C LEU A 44 7.97 5.19 -2.23
N ASP A 45 8.15 5.95 -3.31
CA ASP A 45 9.27 6.86 -3.55
C ASP A 45 9.18 8.17 -2.76
N ASN A 46 8.00 8.56 -2.26
CA ASN A 46 7.83 9.77 -1.46
C ASN A 46 8.55 9.64 -0.09
N PRO A 47 9.60 10.45 0.18
CA PRO A 47 10.39 10.34 1.39
C PRO A 47 9.66 10.84 2.65
N HIS A 48 8.61 11.65 2.50
CA HIS A 48 7.91 12.31 3.60
C HIS A 48 6.58 11.64 3.97
N GLY A 49 6.09 10.70 3.16
CA GLY A 49 4.77 10.09 3.36
C GLY A 49 4.63 9.34 4.69
N ALA A 50 5.68 8.60 5.08
CA ALA A 50 5.69 7.84 6.33
C ALA A 50 5.53 8.75 7.56
N ASP A 51 6.26 9.87 7.60
CA ASP A 51 6.21 10.80 8.74
C ASP A 51 4.84 11.49 8.82
N ARG A 52 4.26 11.85 7.67
CA ARG A 52 2.90 12.40 7.63
C ARG A 52 1.86 11.40 8.16
N ILE A 53 1.95 10.12 7.79
CA ILE A 53 1.05 9.09 8.32
C ILE A 53 1.26 8.91 9.83
N ARG A 54 2.52 8.88 10.31
CA ARG A 54 2.80 8.78 11.76
C ARG A 54 2.16 9.93 12.53
N THR A 55 2.26 11.16 12.02
CA THR A 55 1.61 12.33 12.64
C THR A 55 0.09 12.21 12.65
N ILE A 56 -0.53 11.85 11.52
CA ILE A 56 -2.00 11.78 11.41
C ILE A 56 -2.58 10.65 12.27
N ARG A 57 -1.90 9.50 12.31
CA ARG A 57 -2.38 8.31 13.01
C ARG A 57 -1.81 8.12 14.42
N HIS A 58 -1.00 9.08 14.89
CA HIS A 58 -0.31 9.02 16.19
C HIS A 58 0.47 7.71 16.38
N LEU A 59 1.24 7.31 15.37
CA LEU A 59 2.00 6.05 15.36
C LEU A 59 3.44 6.27 15.83
N ASP A 60 3.97 5.27 16.53
CA ASP A 60 5.39 5.21 16.87
C ASP A 60 6.24 4.61 15.73
N ASP A 61 7.55 4.51 15.97
CA ASP A 61 8.51 3.94 15.03
C ASP A 61 8.47 2.40 14.97
N LYS A 62 7.69 1.75 15.85
CA LYS A 62 7.55 0.29 15.92
C LYS A 62 6.36 -0.22 15.11
N HIS A 63 5.49 0.67 14.62
CA HIS A 63 4.40 0.30 13.72
C HIS A 63 4.94 -0.19 12.38
N ASP A 64 4.55 -1.40 11.97
CA ASP A 64 4.80 -1.89 10.61
C ASP A 64 3.93 -1.11 9.61
N PHE A 65 4.54 -0.45 8.63
CA PHE A 65 3.84 0.08 7.46
C PHE A 65 3.39 -1.07 6.54
N THR A 66 2.42 -0.80 5.67
CA THR A 66 1.86 -1.82 4.77
C THR A 66 2.12 -1.45 3.31
N LEU A 67 2.80 -2.32 2.57
CA LEU A 67 2.88 -2.22 1.12
C LEU A 67 1.64 -2.89 0.50
N VAL A 68 0.79 -2.07 -0.09
CA VAL A 68 -0.40 -2.52 -0.83
C VAL A 68 0.02 -2.80 -2.26
N CYS A 69 -0.01 -4.07 -2.66
CA CYS A 69 0.51 -4.59 -3.91
C CYS A 69 -0.61 -5.05 -4.85
N SER A 70 -0.37 -5.01 -6.17
CA SER A 70 -1.33 -5.46 -7.19
C SER A 70 -1.51 -6.98 -7.21
N ASP A 71 -0.42 -7.72 -6.96
CA ASP A 71 -0.34 -9.16 -7.12
C ASP A 71 0.90 -9.73 -6.40
N PHE A 72 1.07 -11.05 -6.48
CA PHE A 72 2.20 -11.78 -5.90
C PHE A 72 3.54 -11.46 -6.54
N ALA A 73 3.58 -11.11 -7.83
CA ALA A 73 4.83 -10.80 -8.51
C ALA A 73 5.39 -9.48 -8.00
N GLN A 74 4.53 -8.48 -7.75
CA GLN A 74 4.92 -7.24 -7.10
C GLN A 74 5.27 -7.46 -5.62
N LEU A 75 4.41 -8.17 -4.87
CA LEU A 75 4.64 -8.43 -3.45
C LEU A 75 5.98 -9.16 -3.19
N GLY A 76 6.29 -10.19 -3.99
CA GLY A 76 7.51 -11.00 -3.85
C GLY A 76 8.82 -10.25 -4.07
N GLN A 77 8.79 -9.03 -4.62
CA GLN A 77 9.96 -8.16 -4.73
C GLN A 77 10.35 -7.56 -3.38
N PHE A 78 9.37 -7.35 -2.48
CA PHE A 78 9.55 -6.57 -1.25
C PHE A 78 9.70 -7.42 0.01
N VAL A 79 9.37 -8.71 -0.03
CA VAL A 79 9.40 -9.57 1.15
C VAL A 79 9.96 -10.94 0.86
N HIS A 80 10.59 -11.53 1.87
CA HIS A 80 10.99 -12.93 1.85
C HIS A 80 9.78 -13.82 2.13
N LEU A 81 9.55 -14.80 1.26
CA LEU A 81 8.46 -15.77 1.34
C LEU A 81 9.04 -17.18 1.24
N ASP A 82 8.84 -17.97 2.29
CA ASP A 82 9.03 -19.42 2.18
C ASP A 82 7.80 -20.09 1.54
N ASN A 83 7.94 -21.37 1.21
CA ASN A 83 6.89 -22.14 0.55
C ASN A 83 5.62 -22.30 1.39
N ALA A 84 5.74 -22.34 2.72
CA ALA A 84 4.59 -22.50 3.60
C ALA A 84 3.80 -21.19 3.67
N ALA A 85 4.48 -20.07 3.90
CA ALA A 85 3.90 -18.73 3.89
C ALA A 85 3.25 -18.42 2.54
N PHE A 86 3.93 -18.72 1.42
CA PHE A 86 3.35 -18.52 0.08
C PHE A 86 2.02 -19.24 -0.11
N ARG A 87 1.92 -20.52 0.26
CA ARG A 87 0.67 -21.29 0.12
C ARG A 87 -0.45 -20.70 0.98
N SER A 88 -0.16 -20.35 2.23
CA SER A 88 -1.14 -19.76 3.15
C SER A 88 -1.64 -18.40 2.66
N ILE A 89 -0.71 -17.54 2.22
CA ILE A 89 -1.05 -16.19 1.72
C ILE A 89 -1.84 -16.29 0.43
N LYS A 90 -1.45 -17.18 -0.49
CA LYS A 90 -2.18 -17.43 -1.75
C LYS A 90 -3.61 -17.90 -1.52
N ALA A 91 -3.85 -18.71 -0.49
CA ALA A 91 -5.19 -19.17 -0.15
C ALA A 91 -6.07 -18.07 0.47
N ALA A 92 -5.48 -17.02 1.04
CA ALA A 92 -6.19 -15.95 1.75
C ALA A 92 -6.21 -14.61 0.99
N THR A 93 -5.78 -14.58 -0.27
CA THR A 93 -5.53 -13.36 -1.04
C THR A 93 -6.06 -13.49 -2.47
N PRO A 94 -6.65 -12.44 -3.09
CA PRO A 94 -6.87 -11.08 -2.59
C PRO A 94 -7.81 -11.00 -1.38
N GLY A 95 -7.70 -9.94 -0.58
CA GLY A 95 -8.66 -9.71 0.50
C GLY A 95 -8.19 -8.85 1.68
N PRO A 96 -8.90 -8.92 2.82
CA PRO A 96 -8.80 -7.98 3.92
C PRO A 96 -7.64 -8.26 4.88
N TYR A 97 -6.61 -8.98 4.41
CA TYR A 97 -5.49 -9.41 5.24
C TYR A 97 -4.24 -8.59 4.96
N THR A 98 -3.50 -8.31 6.03
CA THR A 98 -2.13 -7.80 5.97
C THR A 98 -1.22 -8.82 6.61
N PHE A 99 -0.15 -9.21 5.91
CA PHE A 99 0.81 -10.18 6.39
C PHE A 99 2.10 -9.45 6.78
N ILE A 100 2.56 -9.65 8.02
CA ILE A 100 3.83 -9.09 8.48
C ILE A 100 4.94 -10.07 8.12
N LEU A 101 5.81 -9.66 7.21
CA LEU A 101 6.88 -10.52 6.65
C LEU A 101 8.23 -9.81 6.71
N THR A 102 9.31 -10.58 6.63
CA THR A 102 10.67 -10.04 6.57
C THR A 102 10.87 -9.27 5.26
N ALA A 103 11.24 -8.00 5.37
CA ALA A 103 11.46 -7.13 4.22
C ALA A 103 12.74 -7.48 3.47
N THR A 104 12.72 -7.35 2.15
CA THR A 104 13.94 -7.37 1.32
C THR A 104 14.62 -6.00 1.36
N LYS A 105 15.74 -5.86 0.64
CA LYS A 105 16.46 -4.57 0.50
C LYS A 105 15.71 -3.54 -0.34
N GLU A 106 14.72 -3.97 -1.14
CA GLU A 106 13.88 -3.09 -1.96
C GLU A 106 12.93 -2.24 -1.12
N VAL A 107 12.66 -2.63 0.12
CA VAL A 107 11.85 -1.83 1.04
C VAL A 107 12.70 -0.71 1.62
N PRO A 108 12.32 0.57 1.44
CA PRO A 108 13.02 1.69 2.08
C PRO A 108 13.11 1.49 3.59
N ARG A 109 14.30 1.67 4.16
CA ARG A 109 14.57 1.48 5.61
C ARG A 109 13.60 2.24 6.53
N ARG A 110 13.05 3.38 6.07
CA ARG A 110 12.07 4.20 6.80
C ARG A 110 10.69 3.52 7.00
N LEU A 111 10.39 2.50 6.19
CA LEU A 111 9.12 1.77 6.18
C LEU A 111 9.20 0.42 6.89
N ALA A 112 10.38 -0.19 6.89
CA ALA A 112 10.61 -1.44 7.59
C ALA A 112 10.74 -1.20 9.10
N HIS A 113 10.20 -2.12 9.91
CA HIS A 113 10.32 -2.06 11.36
C HIS A 113 11.81 -2.02 11.77
N PRO A 114 12.24 -1.05 12.61
CA PRO A 114 13.66 -0.77 12.85
C PRO A 114 14.42 -1.95 13.46
N ARG A 115 13.79 -2.70 14.39
CA ARG A 115 14.38 -3.89 15.03
C ARG A 115 14.12 -5.19 14.26
N LYS A 116 12.87 -5.49 13.90
CA LYS A 116 12.46 -6.78 13.32
C LYS A 116 12.79 -6.92 11.83
N LYS A 117 13.02 -5.79 11.14
CA LYS A 117 13.19 -5.73 9.67
C LYS A 117 11.99 -6.32 8.92
N THR A 118 10.80 -6.14 9.47
CA THR A 118 9.53 -6.57 8.89
C THR A 118 8.81 -5.43 8.22
N VAL A 119 7.87 -5.77 7.33
CA VAL A 119 6.90 -4.86 6.74
C VAL A 119 5.57 -5.61 6.57
N GLY A 120 4.46 -4.89 6.66
CA GLY A 120 3.17 -5.40 6.24
C GLY A 120 3.08 -5.47 4.71
N VAL A 121 2.45 -6.51 4.18
CA VAL A 121 2.08 -6.59 2.77
C VAL A 121 0.63 -7.01 2.63
N ARG A 122 -0.04 -6.46 1.62
CA ARG A 122 -1.45 -6.72 1.33
C ARG A 122 -1.71 -6.70 -0.17
N ILE A 123 -2.55 -7.61 -0.66
CA ILE A 123 -3.12 -7.52 -2.02
C ILE A 123 -4.65 -7.40 -1.85
N PRO A 124 -5.22 -6.20 -2.06
CA PRO A 124 -6.61 -5.89 -1.75
C PRO A 124 -7.57 -6.34 -2.87
N ASP A 125 -8.85 -6.51 -2.50
CA ASP A 125 -9.93 -6.85 -3.44
C ASP A 125 -10.93 -5.71 -3.63
N HIS A 126 -10.44 -4.51 -3.95
CA HIS A 126 -11.29 -3.33 -4.16
C HIS A 126 -11.01 -2.68 -5.53
N PRO A 127 -12.03 -2.45 -6.39
CA PRO A 127 -11.82 -1.96 -7.76
C PRO A 127 -11.04 -0.65 -7.85
N VAL A 128 -11.33 0.31 -6.98
CA VAL A 128 -10.59 1.59 -6.90
C VAL A 128 -9.10 1.36 -6.61
N VAL A 129 -8.76 0.47 -5.67
CA VAL A 129 -7.37 0.20 -5.29
C VAL A 129 -6.64 -0.51 -6.43
N LYS A 130 -7.29 -1.49 -7.06
CA LYS A 130 -6.74 -2.17 -8.24
C LYS A 130 -6.46 -1.18 -9.37
N ALA A 131 -7.36 -0.22 -9.61
CA ALA A 131 -7.16 0.82 -10.60
C ALA A 131 -6.00 1.76 -10.24
N LEU A 132 -5.89 2.20 -8.98
CA LEU A 132 -4.78 3.02 -8.50
C LEU A 132 -3.43 2.29 -8.66
N LEU A 133 -3.34 1.04 -8.23
CA LEU A 133 -2.10 0.26 -8.29
C LEU A 133 -1.66 -0.02 -9.73
N ARG A 134 -2.62 -0.32 -10.61
CA ARG A 134 -2.34 -0.53 -12.04
C ARG A 134 -1.80 0.74 -12.69
N GLU A 135 -2.41 1.89 -12.41
CA GLU A 135 -1.98 3.17 -12.96
C GLU A 135 -0.64 3.63 -12.36
N LEU A 136 -0.43 3.43 -11.06
CA LEU A 136 0.81 3.79 -10.37
C LEU A 136 2.00 2.91 -10.77
N GLY A 137 1.76 1.64 -11.11
CA GLY A 137 2.79 0.66 -11.48
C GLY A 137 3.72 0.23 -10.33
N LYS A 138 3.45 0.68 -9.10
CA LYS A 138 4.22 0.41 -7.88
C LYS A 138 3.27 0.19 -6.69
N PRO A 139 3.74 -0.37 -5.56
CA PRO A 139 2.92 -0.44 -4.36
C PRO A 139 2.56 0.95 -3.82
N LEU A 140 1.38 1.03 -3.19
CA LEU A 140 1.05 2.10 -2.25
C LEU A 140 1.57 1.72 -0.86
N VAL A 141 1.91 2.73 -0.05
CA VAL A 141 2.32 2.58 1.36
C VAL A 141 1.29 3.20 2.29
#